data_AF-A0AAD5QXF7-F1
#
_entry.id   AF-A0AAD5QXF7-F1
#
_cell.length_a   1.000
_cell.length_b   1.000
_cell.length_c   1.000
_cell.angle_alpha   90.00
_cell.angle_beta   90.00
_cell.angle_gamma   90.00
#
_symmetry.space_group_name_H-M   'P 1'
#
loop_
_entity.id
_entity.type
_entity.pdbx_description
1 polymer ?
#
loop_
_entity_poly.entity_id
_entity_poly.type
_entity_poly.pdbx_seq_one_letter_code
_entity_poly.pdbx_strand_id
1 'polypeptide(L)'
;MQYEAKLSQQEFNFSLKWLVAERDRLRDYIIRNSAEGRAFCETVENEIQSAIASSEGSLRFLSGTSIATQTVVPNPLLDTEKICTSQPEDMKESALAFECLPELVESVAVADYSSCSNNQRNEVHIQTKISLQSMDRMIAIQDIDIGSTVLAIWNSEHNSYMLFSSSTYSYFVKESSISRLGVSCELPNVPRRNWILGKVSKLEFCIVRKADNRYHLPVNTKMYRVDMKPLDL
;
A
#
# COMPACT_ATOMS: atom_id res chain seq x y z
N MET A 1 1.02 28.25 0.71
CA MET A 1 2.39 28.19 0.13
C MET A 1 3.50 28.50 1.15
N GLN A 2 3.75 29.75 1.60
CA GLN A 2 4.93 30.04 2.45
C GLN A 2 4.98 29.28 3.78
N TYR A 3 3.81 28.95 4.37
CA TYR A 3 3.74 28.14 5.59
C TYR A 3 4.13 26.68 5.35
N GLU A 4 3.64 26.06 4.27
CA GLU A 4 3.96 24.67 3.91
C GLU A 4 5.43 24.50 3.55
N ALA A 5 6.02 25.49 2.84
CA ALA A 5 7.46 25.49 2.56
C ALA A 5 8.31 25.52 3.84
N LYS A 6 7.88 26.26 4.87
CA LYS A 6 8.56 26.28 6.18
C LYS A 6 8.43 24.95 6.92
N LEU A 7 7.25 24.33 6.89
CA LEU A 7 7.04 23.00 7.47
C LEU A 7 7.90 21.93 6.78
N SER A 8 7.90 21.88 5.44
CA SER A 8 8.73 20.93 4.69
C SER A 8 10.23 21.11 4.95
N GLN A 9 10.71 22.35 5.02
CA GLN A 9 12.10 22.62 5.40
C GLN A 9 12.41 22.17 6.84
N GLN A 10 11.46 22.32 7.77
CA GLN A 10 11.60 21.87 9.15
C GLN A 10 11.65 20.33 9.25
N GLU A 11 10.78 19.62 8.52
CA GLU A 11 10.78 18.15 8.42
C GLU A 11 12.08 17.62 7.78
N PHE A 12 12.57 18.26 6.72
CA PHE A 12 13.86 17.96 6.12
C PHE A 12 15.01 18.14 7.14
N ASN A 13 15.03 19.26 7.86
CA ASN A 13 16.04 19.56 8.88
C ASN A 13 16.01 18.55 10.05
N PHE A 14 14.83 18.08 10.47
CA PHE A 14 14.73 17.02 11.48
C PHE A 14 15.23 15.67 10.95
N SER A 15 14.85 15.32 9.73
CA SER A 15 15.29 14.09 9.07
C SER A 15 16.81 14.04 8.94
N LEU A 16 17.43 15.15 8.51
CA LEU A 16 18.88 15.27 8.40
C LEU A 16 19.60 15.12 9.76
N LYS A 17 19.08 15.76 10.81
CA LYS A 17 19.61 15.59 12.18
C LYS A 17 19.51 14.15 12.67
N TRP A 18 18.41 13.45 12.38
CA TRP A 18 18.22 12.06 12.76
C TRP A 18 19.19 11.13 12.02
N LEU A 19 19.37 11.32 10.71
CA LEU A 19 20.32 10.54 9.90
C LEU A 19 21.77 10.71 10.39
N VAL A 20 22.17 11.94 10.75
CA VAL A 20 23.49 12.20 11.35
C VAL A 20 23.64 11.46 12.69
N ALA A 21 22.62 11.52 13.56
CA ALA A 21 22.67 10.85 14.85
C ALA A 21 22.74 9.31 14.74
N GLU A 22 21.98 8.69 13.82
CA GLU A 22 22.01 7.24 13.64
C GLU A 22 23.32 6.78 12.96
N ARG A 23 23.87 7.56 12.01
CA ARG A 23 25.22 7.34 11.45
C ARG A 23 26.26 7.29 12.56
N ASP A 24 26.27 8.28 13.45
CA ASP A 24 27.26 8.37 14.53
C ASP A 24 27.07 7.25 15.55
N ARG A 25 25.82 6.90 15.89
CA ARG A 25 25.48 5.73 16.72
C ARG A 25 26.01 4.42 16.16
N LEU A 26 25.86 4.20 14.84
CA LEU A 26 26.36 3.01 14.15
C LEU A 26 27.89 3.00 14.07
N ARG A 27 28.53 4.15 13.81
CA ARG A 27 29.99 4.30 13.83
C ARG A 27 30.56 3.91 15.19
N ASP A 28 30.00 4.44 16.27
CA ASP A 28 30.41 4.14 17.64
C ASP A 28 30.15 2.67 18.02
N TYR A 29 29.11 2.05 17.48
CA TYR A 29 28.86 0.61 17.66
C TYR A 29 29.92 -0.24 16.95
N ILE A 30 30.23 0.06 15.69
CA ILE A 30 31.24 -0.66 14.91
C ILE A 30 32.64 -0.52 15.54
N ILE A 31 33.02 0.68 15.97
CA ILE A 31 34.31 0.94 16.64
C ILE A 31 34.42 0.21 17.99
N ARG A 32 33.32 0.05 18.73
CA ARG A 32 33.31 -0.72 20.00
C ARG A 32 33.37 -2.23 19.80
N ASN A 33 32.80 -2.74 18.71
CA ASN A 33 32.67 -4.18 18.47
C ASN A 33 33.78 -4.77 17.58
N SER A 34 34.59 -3.94 16.91
CA SER A 34 35.70 -4.39 16.05
C SER A 34 36.95 -3.52 16.22
N ALA A 35 38.11 -4.17 16.39
CA ALA A 35 39.41 -3.49 16.45
C ALA A 35 39.76 -2.74 15.15
N GLU A 36 39.27 -3.24 14.00
CA GLU A 36 39.44 -2.62 12.67
C GLU A 36 38.30 -1.64 12.32
N GLY A 37 37.29 -1.51 13.20
CA GLY A 37 36.06 -0.76 12.94
C GLY A 37 36.30 0.71 12.57
N ARG A 38 37.35 1.34 13.09
CA ARG A 38 37.74 2.72 12.73
C ARG A 38 38.16 2.82 11.26
N ALA A 39 39.08 1.97 10.82
CA ALA A 39 39.59 1.97 9.45
C ALA A 39 38.50 1.58 8.44
N PHE A 40 37.60 0.66 8.82
CA PHE A 40 36.41 0.34 8.03
C PHE A 40 35.50 1.58 7.83
N CYS A 41 35.15 2.28 8.91
CA CYS A 41 34.32 3.49 8.80
C CYS A 41 35.00 4.59 7.97
N GLU A 42 36.30 4.81 8.12
CA GLU A 42 37.08 5.77 7.32
C GLU A 42 37.11 5.38 5.83
N THR A 43 37.19 4.08 5.51
CA THR A 43 37.14 3.59 4.12
C THR A 43 35.76 3.89 3.49
N VAL A 44 34.67 3.60 4.20
CA VAL A 44 33.30 3.87 3.74
C VAL A 44 33.04 5.38 3.58
N GLU A 45 33.56 6.23 4.47
CA GLU A 45 33.44 7.68 4.31
C GLU A 45 34.18 8.20 3.07
N ASN A 46 35.39 7.69 2.81
CA ASN A 46 36.17 8.03 1.61
C ASN A 46 35.48 7.55 0.31
N GLU A 47 34.85 6.37 0.32
CA GLU A 47 34.07 5.86 -0.80
C GLU A 47 32.85 6.75 -1.10
N ILE A 48 32.08 7.11 -0.06
CA ILE A 48 30.92 8.02 -0.18
C ILE A 48 31.36 9.39 -0.69
N GLN A 49 32.44 9.95 -0.16
CA GLN A 49 32.94 11.26 -0.58
C GLN A 49 33.48 11.25 -2.02
N SER A 50 34.11 10.14 -2.44
CA SER A 50 34.52 9.92 -3.83
C SER A 50 33.30 9.79 -4.77
N ALA A 51 32.25 9.09 -4.34
CA ALA A 51 31.00 8.98 -5.10
C ALA A 51 30.32 10.35 -5.27
N ILE A 52 30.25 11.17 -4.21
CA ILE A 52 29.73 12.54 -4.26
C ILE A 52 30.52 13.38 -5.27
N ALA A 53 31.85 13.40 -5.18
CA ALA A 53 32.72 14.14 -6.11
C ALA A 53 32.56 13.66 -7.56
N SER A 54 32.38 12.35 -7.79
CA SER A 54 32.10 11.81 -9.14
C SER A 54 30.72 12.19 -9.69
N SER A 55 29.79 12.58 -8.82
CA SER A 55 28.38 12.86 -9.16
C SER A 55 28.08 14.33 -9.48
N GLU A 56 29.07 15.24 -9.42
CA GLU A 56 28.86 16.69 -9.65
C GLU A 56 28.23 17.03 -11.01
N GLY A 57 28.27 16.12 -12.00
CA GLY A 57 27.57 16.28 -13.28
C GLY A 57 26.09 15.88 -13.31
N SER A 58 25.54 15.24 -12.26
CA SER A 58 24.15 14.78 -12.23
C SER A 58 23.58 14.63 -10.82
N LEU A 59 23.81 15.63 -9.96
CA LEU A 59 23.13 15.73 -8.67
C LEU A 59 21.65 16.14 -8.86
N ARG A 60 20.85 15.23 -9.41
CA ARG A 60 19.38 15.32 -9.28
C ARG A 60 19.08 15.19 -7.79
N PHE A 61 18.85 16.34 -7.13
CA PHE A 61 18.23 16.39 -5.82
C PHE A 61 16.89 15.66 -5.90
N LEU A 62 16.92 14.38 -5.58
CA LEU A 62 15.75 13.64 -5.13
C LEU A 62 15.41 14.19 -3.75
N SER A 63 14.83 15.40 -3.73
CA SER A 63 13.94 15.81 -2.66
C SER A 63 13.00 14.64 -2.48
N GLY A 64 13.10 13.95 -1.34
CA GLY A 64 12.18 12.88 -1.00
C GLY A 64 10.80 13.49 -0.94
N THR A 65 10.05 13.39 -2.04
CA THR A 65 8.64 13.70 -2.04
C THR A 65 8.03 12.78 -1.01
N SER A 66 7.61 13.38 0.10
CA SER A 66 6.78 12.72 1.10
C SER A 66 5.71 11.92 0.36
N ILE A 67 5.47 10.68 0.78
CA ILE A 67 4.61 9.72 0.07
C ILE A 67 3.13 10.08 0.28
N ALA A 68 2.78 11.29 -0.15
CA ALA A 68 1.48 11.92 -0.17
C ALA A 68 1.06 12.05 -1.65
N THR A 69 0.60 10.92 -2.18
CA THR A 69 -0.11 10.68 -3.45
C THR A 69 -0.28 11.87 -4.42
N GLN A 70 0.79 12.30 -5.10
CA GLN A 70 0.71 13.09 -6.34
C GLN A 70 1.85 12.73 -7.32
N THR A 71 1.56 11.92 -8.32
CA THR A 71 2.44 11.75 -9.50
C THR A 71 2.03 12.71 -10.61
N VAL A 72 2.74 13.84 -10.71
CA VAL A 72 2.74 14.69 -11.91
C VAL A 72 3.87 14.20 -12.81
N VAL A 73 3.53 13.74 -14.01
CA VAL A 73 4.52 13.30 -15.02
C VAL A 73 4.99 14.52 -15.83
N PRO A 74 6.30 14.80 -15.94
CA PRO A 74 6.82 15.80 -16.86
C PRO A 74 6.93 15.25 -18.29
N ASN A 75 6.41 15.99 -19.28
CA ASN A 75 6.70 15.76 -20.69
C ASN A 75 8.19 16.03 -21.01
N PRO A 76 8.75 15.31 -22.00
CA PRO A 76 9.82 15.81 -22.86
C PRO A 76 9.37 15.94 -24.32
N LEU A 77 9.33 17.18 -24.81
CA LEU A 77 9.54 17.57 -26.21
C LEU A 77 10.94 18.26 -26.24
N LEU A 78 11.76 18.23 -27.29
CA LEU A 78 11.65 17.72 -28.66
C LEU A 78 13.07 17.31 -29.16
N ASP A 79 13.12 16.79 -30.39
CA ASP A 79 14.26 16.72 -31.35
C ASP A 79 14.88 15.33 -31.61
N THR A 80 15.12 14.88 -32.86
CA THR A 80 14.55 15.22 -34.19
C THR A 80 14.92 14.07 -35.16
N GLU A 81 14.08 13.80 -36.19
CA GLU A 81 14.33 12.92 -37.37
C GLU A 81 14.65 11.41 -37.20
N LYS A 82 13.70 10.55 -37.63
CA LYS A 82 13.78 9.91 -38.97
C LYS A 82 12.48 9.26 -39.44
N ILE A 83 12.31 9.27 -40.76
CA ILE A 83 11.14 8.83 -41.53
C ILE A 83 11.00 7.31 -41.54
N CYS A 84 9.79 6.79 -41.30
CA CYS A 84 9.21 5.71 -42.10
C CYS A 84 7.68 5.74 -42.06
N THR A 85 7.04 5.45 -43.19
CA THR A 85 5.60 5.64 -43.44
C THR A 85 4.79 4.36 -43.21
N SER A 86 3.69 4.42 -42.44
CA SER A 86 2.47 3.64 -42.72
C SER A 86 1.25 4.14 -41.93
N GLN A 87 0.10 4.16 -42.61
CA GLN A 87 -1.27 4.21 -42.11
C GLN A 87 -2.07 3.16 -42.92
N PRO A 88 -3.31 2.77 -42.55
CA PRO A 88 -4.12 3.18 -41.39
C PRO A 88 -4.35 1.93 -40.46
N GLU A 89 -5.44 1.66 -39.71
CA GLU A 89 -6.76 2.28 -39.49
C GLU A 89 -7.42 1.79 -38.17
N ASP A 90 -8.55 2.41 -37.78
CA ASP A 90 -9.64 1.90 -36.92
C ASP A 90 -9.32 1.19 -35.57
N MET A 91 -9.64 1.86 -34.44
CA MET A 91 -10.83 1.49 -33.63
C MET A 91 -11.08 2.42 -32.42
N LYS A 92 -12.12 3.24 -32.57
CA LYS A 92 -13.08 3.78 -31.56
C LYS A 92 -12.69 3.87 -30.08
N GLU A 93 -12.63 5.12 -29.64
CA GLU A 93 -13.15 5.67 -28.38
C GLU A 93 -14.13 4.76 -27.61
N SER A 94 -13.86 4.55 -26.31
CA SER A 94 -14.77 3.91 -25.36
C SER A 94 -14.96 4.77 -24.12
N ALA A 95 -15.80 5.80 -24.25
CA ALA A 95 -16.37 6.50 -23.12
C ALA A 95 -17.49 5.65 -22.51
N LEU A 96 -17.26 5.04 -21.34
CA LEU A 96 -18.32 4.41 -20.57
C LEU A 96 -19.05 5.46 -19.73
N ALA A 97 -20.01 6.13 -20.36
CA ALA A 97 -21.06 6.83 -19.65
C ALA A 97 -21.98 5.80 -18.99
N PHE A 98 -22.30 5.99 -17.71
CA PHE A 98 -23.24 5.11 -17.00
C PHE A 98 -24.66 5.59 -17.27
N GLU A 99 -25.36 4.96 -18.21
CA GLU A 99 -26.78 5.21 -18.45
C GLU A 99 -27.60 4.75 -17.24
N CYS A 100 -28.26 5.70 -16.58
CA CYS A 100 -29.27 5.43 -15.56
C CYS A 100 -30.65 5.64 -16.19
N LEU A 101 -31.41 4.55 -16.40
CA LEU A 101 -32.81 4.59 -16.81
C LEU A 101 -33.74 4.27 -15.62
N PRO A 102 -34.99 4.77 -15.63
CA PRO A 102 -35.67 5.13 -14.39
C PRO A 102 -36.73 4.12 -13.95
N GLU A 103 -37.03 4.13 -12.65
CA GLU A 103 -38.25 3.56 -12.10
C GLU A 103 -39.21 4.68 -11.65
N LEU A 104 -40.52 4.39 -11.63
CA LEU A 104 -41.58 5.37 -11.82
C LEU A 104 -41.94 6.22 -10.59
N VAL A 105 -42.54 7.38 -10.90
CA VAL A 105 -43.00 8.43 -9.98
C VAL A 105 -44.32 8.04 -9.32
N GLU A 106 -44.47 8.35 -8.03
CA GLU A 106 -45.77 8.78 -7.47
C GLU A 106 -45.55 10.01 -6.58
N SER A 107 -46.48 10.97 -6.62
CA SER A 107 -46.20 12.38 -6.35
C SER A 107 -47.25 13.08 -5.48
N VAL A 108 -46.79 13.88 -4.50
CA VAL A 108 -47.57 14.96 -3.88
C VAL A 108 -46.64 16.15 -3.60
N ALA A 109 -47.07 17.35 -3.96
CA ALA A 109 -46.30 18.60 -3.83
C ALA A 109 -46.66 19.38 -2.56
N VAL A 110 -45.85 20.42 -2.23
CA VAL A 110 -46.25 21.83 -1.97
C VAL A 110 -45.22 22.57 -1.08
N ALA A 111 -44.89 23.82 -1.47
CA ALA A 111 -44.34 24.92 -0.66
C ALA A 111 -42.92 24.78 -0.04
N ASP A 112 -42.16 25.86 0.19
CA ASP A 112 -42.02 27.14 -0.54
C ASP A 112 -40.70 27.82 -0.08
N TYR A 113 -40.35 28.95 -0.69
CA TYR A 113 -39.18 29.83 -0.40
C TYR A 113 -38.49 29.74 0.98
N SER A 114 -37.15 29.63 0.97
CA SER A 114 -36.28 30.12 2.06
C SER A 114 -34.85 30.36 1.57
N SER A 115 -34.50 31.62 1.28
CA SER A 115 -33.17 32.01 0.84
C SER A 115 -32.18 32.05 2.01
N CYS A 116 -31.36 31.01 2.16
CA CYS A 116 -30.30 30.97 3.16
C CYS A 116 -28.94 31.39 2.60
N SER A 117 -28.65 32.69 2.70
CA SER A 117 -27.32 33.29 2.97
C SER A 117 -26.08 32.63 2.36
N ASN A 118 -25.47 33.32 1.38
CA ASN A 118 -24.09 33.10 0.93
C ASN A 118 -23.11 33.04 2.11
N ASN A 119 -22.69 31.84 2.48
CA ASN A 119 -21.45 31.60 3.19
C ASN A 119 -20.54 30.78 2.29
N GLN A 120 -19.77 31.47 1.45
CA GLN A 120 -18.77 30.87 0.56
C GLN A 120 -17.60 30.33 1.41
N ARG A 121 -17.84 29.21 2.08
CA ARG A 121 -16.77 28.37 2.62
C ARG A 121 -16.00 27.84 1.41
N ASN A 122 -14.74 28.25 1.29
CA ASN A 122 -13.82 27.66 0.34
C ASN A 122 -13.58 26.21 0.74
N GLU A 123 -14.41 25.32 0.20
CA GLU A 123 -14.34 23.89 0.45
C GLU A 123 -13.11 23.35 -0.30
N VAL A 124 -11.99 23.26 0.42
CA VAL A 124 -10.74 22.71 -0.11
C VAL A 124 -10.94 21.21 -0.29
N HIS A 125 -11.43 20.81 -1.46
CA HIS A 125 -11.66 19.42 -1.80
C HIS A 125 -10.32 18.71 -2.04
N ILE A 126 -9.76 18.12 -0.98
CA ILE A 126 -8.53 17.31 -1.05
C ILE A 126 -8.86 15.99 -1.74
N GLN A 127 -8.80 15.98 -3.08
CA GLN A 127 -9.03 14.77 -3.88
C GLN A 127 -7.75 13.94 -3.97
N THR A 128 -7.67 12.84 -3.21
CA THR A 128 -6.57 11.87 -3.33
C THR A 128 -6.71 11.06 -4.62
N LYS A 129 -5.85 11.33 -5.62
CA LYS A 129 -5.80 10.55 -6.87
C LYS A 129 -5.01 9.25 -6.68
N ILE A 130 -5.67 8.21 -6.20
CA ILE A 130 -5.08 6.86 -6.09
C ILE A 130 -4.97 6.25 -7.49
N SER A 131 -3.76 5.87 -7.91
CA SER A 131 -3.58 5.15 -9.19
C SER A 131 -4.00 3.69 -9.06
N LEU A 132 -4.46 3.07 -10.15
CA LEU A 132 -4.87 1.65 -10.13
C LEU A 132 -3.72 0.75 -9.63
N GLN A 133 -2.48 0.98 -10.06
CA GLN A 133 -1.31 0.23 -9.56
C GLN A 133 -1.04 0.40 -8.06
N SER A 134 -1.52 1.49 -7.44
CA SER A 134 -1.42 1.69 -5.99
C SER A 134 -2.48 0.90 -5.21
N MET A 135 -3.65 0.64 -5.82
CA MET A 135 -4.76 -0.06 -5.15
C MET A 135 -4.40 -1.53 -4.84
N ASP A 136 -3.58 -2.17 -5.68
CA ASP A 136 -3.10 -3.55 -5.46
C ASP A 136 -2.25 -3.69 -4.19
N ARG A 137 -1.71 -2.57 -3.67
CA ARG A 137 -0.92 -2.50 -2.43
C ARG A 137 -1.75 -2.06 -1.22
N MET A 138 -3.01 -1.68 -1.41
CA MET A 138 -3.91 -1.30 -0.31
C MET A 138 -4.50 -2.55 0.35
N ILE A 139 -4.45 -2.60 1.69
CA ILE A 139 -4.97 -3.72 2.47
C ILE A 139 -6.45 -3.47 2.76
N ALA A 140 -7.32 -4.34 2.26
CA ALA A 140 -8.74 -4.35 2.61
C ALA A 140 -8.92 -4.92 4.02
N ILE A 141 -9.55 -4.12 4.90
CA ILE A 141 -9.89 -4.47 6.28
C ILE A 141 -11.40 -4.76 6.42
N GLN A 142 -12.21 -4.09 5.59
CA GLN A 142 -13.66 -4.25 5.47
C GLN A 142 -13.99 -4.65 4.03
N ASP A 143 -15.19 -5.21 3.81
CA ASP A 143 -15.73 -5.59 2.49
C ASP A 143 -14.75 -6.41 1.63
N ILE A 144 -14.12 -7.39 2.28
CA ILE A 144 -13.14 -8.30 1.67
C ILE A 144 -13.84 -9.20 0.64
N ASP A 145 -13.46 -9.03 -0.63
CA ASP A 145 -13.96 -9.82 -1.75
C ASP A 145 -12.80 -10.46 -2.55
N ILE A 146 -13.14 -11.24 -3.57
CA ILE A 146 -12.20 -11.86 -4.51
C ILE A 146 -11.41 -10.77 -5.24
N GLY A 147 -10.08 -10.87 -5.20
CA GLY A 147 -9.18 -9.85 -5.73
C GLY A 147 -8.77 -8.76 -4.74
N SER A 148 -9.34 -8.69 -3.53
CA SER A 148 -8.82 -7.78 -2.49
C SER A 148 -7.43 -8.22 -2.01
N THR A 149 -6.52 -7.27 -1.81
CA THR A 149 -5.25 -7.49 -1.10
C THR A 149 -5.53 -7.48 0.41
N VAL A 150 -5.08 -8.50 1.13
CA VAL A 150 -5.41 -8.74 2.54
C VAL A 150 -4.19 -9.15 3.36
N LEU A 151 -4.21 -8.82 4.65
CA LEU A 151 -3.20 -9.23 5.63
C LEU A 151 -3.70 -10.43 6.42
N ALA A 152 -3.00 -11.56 6.33
CA ALA A 152 -3.22 -12.72 7.19
C ALA A 152 -2.26 -12.71 8.37
N ILE A 153 -2.77 -12.92 9.57
CA ILE A 153 -2.03 -12.95 10.84
C ILE A 153 -2.22 -14.33 11.49
N TRP A 154 -1.16 -14.88 12.05
CA TRP A 154 -1.21 -16.12 12.81
C TRP A 154 -1.94 -15.92 14.14
N ASN A 155 -3.00 -16.70 14.40
CA ASN A 155 -3.62 -16.79 15.72
C ASN A 155 -3.27 -18.13 16.38
N SER A 156 -2.67 -18.07 17.57
CA SER A 156 -2.30 -19.23 18.40
C SER A 156 -3.49 -19.97 19.00
N GLU A 157 -4.59 -19.29 19.32
CA GLU A 157 -5.78 -19.88 19.96
C GLU A 157 -6.50 -20.86 19.02
N HIS A 158 -6.62 -20.46 17.75
CA HIS A 158 -7.21 -21.27 16.68
C HIS A 158 -6.18 -22.08 15.89
N ASN A 159 -4.88 -22.00 16.25
CA ASN A 159 -3.75 -22.63 15.54
C ASN A 159 -3.84 -22.46 14.01
N SER A 160 -4.16 -21.25 13.55
CA SER A 160 -4.48 -20.98 12.15
C SER A 160 -4.21 -19.52 11.76
N TYR A 161 -4.01 -19.28 10.47
CA TYR A 161 -3.92 -17.92 9.91
C TYR A 161 -5.34 -17.36 9.69
N MET A 162 -5.57 -16.15 10.20
CA MET A 162 -6.83 -15.41 10.06
C MET A 162 -6.58 -14.10 9.33
N LEU A 163 -7.55 -13.59 8.57
CA LEU A 163 -7.41 -12.24 8.00
C LEU A 163 -7.62 -11.17 9.08
N PHE A 164 -6.82 -10.12 9.01
CA PHE A 164 -7.05 -8.90 9.76
C PHE A 164 -8.24 -8.15 9.13
N SER A 165 -9.38 -8.19 9.81
CA SER A 165 -10.63 -7.58 9.33
C SER A 165 -11.42 -6.96 10.48
N SER A 166 -12.16 -5.88 10.18
CA SER A 166 -13.11 -5.24 11.09
C SER A 166 -14.54 -5.80 10.98
N SER A 167 -14.77 -6.78 10.10
CA SER A 167 -16.07 -7.41 9.87
C SER A 167 -16.53 -8.28 11.04
N THR A 168 -17.84 -8.47 11.17
CA THR A 168 -18.50 -9.32 12.18
C THR A 168 -18.15 -10.82 12.07
N TYR A 169 -17.62 -11.25 10.92
CA TYR A 169 -17.29 -12.66 10.66
C TYR A 169 -15.78 -12.90 10.67
N SER A 170 -15.37 -14.02 11.26
CA SER A 170 -13.97 -14.48 11.21
C SER A 170 -13.64 -15.09 9.84
N TYR A 171 -12.48 -14.72 9.28
CA TYR A 171 -11.95 -15.23 8.03
C TYR A 171 -10.74 -16.13 8.29
N PHE A 172 -10.84 -17.42 8.01
CA PHE A 172 -9.77 -18.40 8.19
C PHE A 172 -9.11 -18.74 6.85
N VAL A 173 -7.80 -18.59 6.77
CA VAL A 173 -7.04 -18.92 5.55
C VAL A 173 -6.86 -20.43 5.45
N LYS A 174 -7.03 -21.00 4.26
CA LYS A 174 -6.74 -22.42 4.02
C LYS A 174 -5.23 -22.66 4.06
N GLU A 175 -4.84 -23.71 4.76
CA GLU A 175 -3.46 -24.17 4.94
C GLU A 175 -2.74 -24.39 3.60
N SER A 176 -3.41 -24.96 2.60
CA SER A 176 -2.87 -25.10 1.24
C SER A 176 -2.53 -23.76 0.55
N SER A 177 -3.19 -22.67 0.94
CA SER A 177 -2.85 -21.32 0.47
C SER A 177 -1.60 -20.79 1.17
N ILE A 178 -1.39 -21.11 2.45
CA ILE A 178 -0.18 -20.76 3.20
C ILE A 178 1.05 -21.45 2.61
N SER A 179 0.94 -22.74 2.26
CA SER A 179 2.00 -23.49 1.58
C SER A 179 2.37 -22.86 0.23
N ARG A 180 1.39 -22.44 -0.58
CA ARG A 180 1.64 -21.73 -1.86
C ARG A 180 2.26 -20.34 -1.70
N LEU A 181 2.10 -19.71 -0.54
CA LEU A 181 2.73 -18.42 -0.20
C LEU A 181 4.18 -18.58 0.29
N GLY A 182 4.74 -19.80 0.28
CA GLY A 182 6.12 -20.07 0.69
C GLY A 182 6.37 -19.99 2.19
N VAL A 183 5.31 -19.94 3.01
CA VAL A 183 5.43 -19.92 4.48
C VAL A 183 5.44 -21.35 5.00
N SER A 184 6.57 -22.02 4.80
CA SER A 184 6.83 -23.37 5.31
C SER A 184 6.74 -23.40 6.83
N CYS A 185 5.64 -23.96 7.35
CA CYS A 185 5.39 -24.08 8.79
C CYS A 185 6.06 -25.31 9.43
N GLU A 186 6.83 -26.08 8.66
CA GLU A 186 7.30 -27.44 9.01
C GLU A 186 8.81 -27.54 9.32
N LEU A 187 9.62 -26.49 9.12
CA LEU A 187 11.03 -26.53 9.49
C LEU A 187 11.20 -26.18 10.99
N PRO A 188 11.76 -27.08 11.83
CA PRO A 188 11.80 -26.89 13.29
C PRO A 188 12.70 -25.73 13.77
N ASN A 189 13.54 -25.19 12.89
CA ASN A 189 14.54 -24.16 13.21
C ASN A 189 14.25 -22.79 12.56
N VAL A 190 13.09 -22.58 11.93
CA VAL A 190 12.72 -21.29 11.33
C VAL A 190 11.58 -20.66 12.13
N PRO A 191 11.73 -19.41 12.64
CA PRO A 191 10.63 -18.74 13.34
C PRO A 191 9.44 -18.55 12.39
N ARG A 192 8.28 -19.09 12.78
CA ARG A 192 7.04 -19.02 11.99
C ARG A 192 6.71 -17.55 11.69
N ARG A 193 6.46 -17.24 10.42
CA ARG A 193 6.17 -15.87 9.99
C ARG A 193 4.78 -15.46 10.52
N ASN A 194 4.76 -14.52 11.48
CA ASN A 194 3.53 -14.11 12.17
C ASN A 194 2.48 -13.46 11.25
N TRP A 195 2.90 -12.86 10.13
CA TRP A 195 2.01 -12.18 9.20
C TRP A 195 2.42 -12.41 7.74
N ILE A 196 1.43 -12.43 6.84
CA ILE A 196 1.58 -12.73 5.42
C ILE A 196 0.64 -11.80 4.63
N LEU A 197 1.13 -11.20 3.55
CA LEU A 197 0.30 -10.45 2.62
C LEU A 197 -0.09 -11.37 1.45
N GLY A 198 -1.36 -11.34 1.04
CA GLY A 198 -1.88 -12.15 -0.05
C GLY A 198 -3.04 -11.46 -0.77
N LYS A 199 -3.33 -11.89 -2.00
CA LYS A 199 -4.53 -11.46 -2.73
C LYS A 199 -5.59 -12.56 -2.63
N VAL A 200 -6.83 -12.22 -2.29
CA VAL A 200 -7.92 -13.19 -2.15
C VAL A 200 -8.22 -13.82 -3.51
N SER A 201 -8.20 -15.15 -3.58
CA SER A 201 -8.48 -15.94 -4.78
C SER A 201 -9.87 -16.57 -4.73
N LYS A 202 -10.33 -16.98 -3.54
CA LYS A 202 -11.67 -17.54 -3.34
C LYS A 202 -12.15 -17.31 -1.92
N LEU A 203 -13.44 -17.02 -1.78
CA LEU A 203 -14.13 -16.87 -0.51
C LEU A 203 -15.25 -17.93 -0.37
N GLU A 204 -15.27 -18.67 0.73
CA GLU A 204 -16.23 -19.74 1.00
C GLU A 204 -16.94 -19.51 2.34
N PHE A 205 -18.25 -19.23 2.31
CA PHE A 205 -19.05 -19.12 3.54
C PHE A 205 -19.33 -20.49 4.15
N CYS A 206 -19.02 -20.65 5.44
CA CYS A 206 -19.08 -21.90 6.18
C CYS A 206 -19.81 -21.73 7.52
N ILE A 207 -20.47 -22.80 7.97
CA ILE A 207 -21.10 -22.87 9.31
C ILE A 207 -20.53 -24.07 10.05
N VAL A 208 -20.03 -23.84 11.26
CA VAL A 208 -19.46 -24.88 12.12
C VAL A 208 -20.56 -25.80 12.62
N ARG A 209 -20.58 -27.07 12.18
CA ARG A 209 -21.59 -28.07 12.59
C ARG A 209 -21.11 -29.04 13.68
N LYS A 210 -19.81 -29.11 13.95
CA LYS A 210 -19.20 -30.03 14.92
C LYS A 210 -18.62 -29.22 16.08
N ALA A 211 -18.83 -29.69 17.31
CA ALA A 211 -18.26 -29.06 18.51
C ALA A 211 -16.73 -29.18 18.50
N ASP A 212 -16.22 -30.40 18.28
CA ASP A 212 -14.81 -30.61 17.96
C ASP A 212 -14.54 -30.25 16.48
N ASN A 213 -13.75 -29.20 16.28
CA ASN A 213 -13.37 -28.68 14.97
C ASN A 213 -11.98 -28.05 15.02
N ARG A 214 -11.24 -28.12 13.89
CA ARG A 214 -9.86 -27.64 13.75
C ARG A 214 -9.62 -26.14 14.00
N TYR A 215 -10.68 -25.37 14.26
CA TYR A 215 -10.63 -23.94 14.55
C TYR A 215 -11.07 -23.63 15.99
N HIS A 216 -11.39 -24.64 16.82
CA HIS A 216 -11.86 -24.48 18.20
C HIS A 216 -13.06 -23.52 18.37
N LEU A 217 -13.90 -23.40 17.35
CA LEU A 217 -15.07 -22.50 17.37
C LEU A 217 -16.32 -23.17 17.95
N PRO A 218 -17.26 -22.42 18.54
CA PRO A 218 -18.57 -22.94 18.93
C PRO A 218 -19.39 -23.51 17.75
N VAL A 219 -20.31 -24.42 18.06
CA VAL A 219 -21.29 -24.94 17.09
C VAL A 219 -22.21 -23.81 16.63
N ASN A 220 -22.62 -23.85 15.36
CA ASN A 220 -23.40 -22.84 14.64
C ASN A 220 -22.68 -21.49 14.41
N THR A 221 -21.40 -21.36 14.75
CA THR A 221 -20.60 -20.19 14.35
C THR A 221 -20.49 -20.11 12.82
N LYS A 222 -20.78 -18.93 12.28
CA LYS A 222 -20.62 -18.57 10.87
C LYS A 222 -19.21 -18.00 10.65
N MET A 223 -18.50 -18.51 9.65
CA MET A 223 -17.14 -18.08 9.32
C MET A 223 -16.89 -18.14 7.81
N TYR A 224 -15.91 -17.40 7.33
CA TYR A 224 -15.42 -17.54 5.96
C TYR A 224 -14.13 -18.37 5.93
N ARG A 225 -14.00 -19.22 4.92
CA ARG A 225 -12.72 -19.86 4.56
C ARG A 225 -12.19 -19.19 3.31
N VAL A 226 -10.92 -18.79 3.34
CA VAL A 226 -10.31 -17.96 2.30
C VAL A 226 -9.15 -18.71 1.65
N ASP A 227 -9.15 -18.76 0.32
CA ASP A 227 -7.94 -19.08 -0.44
C ASP A 227 -7.24 -17.79 -0.86
N MET A 228 -5.92 -17.76 -0.68
CA MET A 228 -5.06 -16.65 -1.07
C MET A 228 -4.09 -17.09 -2.16
N LYS A 229 -3.67 -16.13 -2.98
CA LYS A 229 -2.52 -16.24 -3.88
C LYS A 229 -1.44 -15.21 -3.50
N PRO A 230 -0.18 -15.44 -3.89
CA PRO A 230 0.86 -14.40 -3.80
C PRO A 230 0.41 -13.10 -4.47
N LEU A 231 0.98 -11.97 -4.04
CA LEU A 231 0.91 -10.75 -4.83
C LEU A 231 1.89 -10.87 -6.00
N ASP A 232 1.40 -10.52 -7.18
CA ASP A 232 2.21 -10.30 -8.36
C ASP A 232 2.89 -8.92 -8.16
N LEU A 233 4.21 -8.89 -7.94
CA LEU A 233 5.00 -7.69 -7.56
C LEU A 233 5.82 -7.11 -8.71
#